data_AF-A0A1Y4UIP4-F1
#
_entry.id   AF-A0A1Y4UIP4-F1
#
_cell.length_a   1.000
_cell.length_b   1.000
_cell.length_c   1.000
_cell.angle_alpha   90.00
_cell.angle_beta   90.00
_cell.angle_gamma   90.00
#
_symmetry.space_group_name_H-M   'P 1'
#
loop_
_entity.id
_entity.type
_entity.pdbx_description
1 polymer ?
#
loop_
_entity_poly.entity_id
_entity_poly.type
_entity_poly.pdbx_seq_one_letter_code
_entity_poly.pdbx_strand_id
1 'polypeptide(L)' 'MNEIKTRLRRIADYIDRKRGKRLTILFRTSNGGEQTGTVDDLIAAKGTFVRVLCGNSMEDLDRILQYEIPEYFCVID' A
#
# COMPACT_ATOMS: atom_id res chain seq x y z
N MET A 1 32.37 5.00 19.01
CA MET A 1 31.01 4.41 19.19
C MET A 1 29.83 5.25 18.65
N ASN A 2 30.05 6.47 18.12
CA ASN A 2 28.96 7.34 17.64
C ASN A 2 28.68 7.25 16.12
N GLU A 3 29.66 6.84 15.33
CA GLU A 3 29.57 6.87 13.86
C GLU A 3 28.64 5.79 13.30
N ILE A 4 28.65 4.59 13.90
CA ILE A 4 27.77 3.48 13.51
C ILE A 4 26.29 3.84 13.73
N LYS A 5 25.95 4.52 14.83
CA LYS A 5 24.59 4.99 15.11
C LYS A 5 24.13 6.04 14.10
N THR A 6 25.01 6.95 13.70
CA THR A 6 24.71 7.98 12.69
C THR A 6 24.50 7.37 11.31
N ARG A 7 25.30 6.36 10.94
CA ARG A 7 25.15 5.62 9.69
C ARG A 7 23.85 4.80 9.67
N LEU A 8 23.51 4.11 10.75
CA LEU A 8 22.23 3.41 10.87
C LEU A 8 21.04 4.35 10.70
N ARG A 9 21.10 5.54 11.32
CA ARG A 9 20.03 6.53 11.25
C ARG A 9 19.84 7.08 9.83
N ARG A 10 20.93 7.31 9.09
CA ARG A 10 20.86 7.69 7.66
C ARG A 10 20.28 6.58 6.80
N ILE A 11 20.65 5.33 7.05
CA ILE A 11 20.09 4.18 6.31
C ILE A 11 18.60 4.06 6.62
N ALA A 12 18.18 4.20 7.88
CA ALA A 12 16.78 4.22 8.26
C ALA A 12 16.01 5.36 7.57
N ASP A 13 16.53 6.59 7.56
CA ASP A 13 15.92 7.74 6.89
C ASP A 13 15.86 7.54 5.37
N TYR A 14 16.88 6.93 4.78
CA TYR A 14 16.92 6.61 3.35
C TYR A 14 15.91 5.50 3.00
N ILE A 15 15.79 4.48 3.83
CA ILE A 15 14.77 3.43 3.72
C ILE A 15 13.38 4.02 3.91
N ASP A 16 13.19 4.95 4.85
CA ASP A 16 11.90 5.61 5.10
C ASP A 16 11.50 6.50 3.92
N ARG A 17 12.45 7.22 3.31
CA ARG A 17 12.25 7.99 2.07
C ARG A 17 12.01 7.12 0.84
N LYS A 18 12.54 5.89 0.82
CA LYS A 18 12.38 4.91 -0.28
C LYS A 18 11.19 3.99 -0.09
N ARG A 19 10.73 3.78 1.14
CA ARG A 19 9.48 3.07 1.45
C ARG A 19 8.36 3.93 0.89
N GLY A 20 7.71 3.43 -0.15
CA GLY A 20 6.57 4.10 -0.73
C GLY A 20 5.58 4.47 0.36
N LYS A 21 5.08 5.70 0.32
CA LYS A 21 4.01 6.12 1.21
C LYS A 21 2.83 5.16 0.99
N ARG A 22 2.29 4.63 2.09
CA ARG A 22 1.15 3.71 2.07
C ARG A 22 0.08 4.23 1.13
N LEU A 23 -0.44 3.34 0.29
CA LEU A 23 -1.54 3.69 -0.60
C LEU A 23 -2.80 3.98 0.20
N THR A 24 -3.29 5.21 0.08
CA THR A 24 -4.61 5.60 0.52
C THR A 24 -5.56 5.43 -0.66
N ILE A 25 -6.60 4.63 -0.46
CA ILE A 25 -7.53 4.23 -1.51
C ILE A 25 -8.95 4.58 -1.12
N LEU A 26 -9.75 4.87 -2.14
CA LEU A 26 -11.20 4.94 -2.05
C LEU A 26 -11.75 3.59 -2.47
N PHE A 27 -12.59 3.00 -1.62
CA PHE A 27 -13.27 1.75 -1.88
C PHE A 27 -14.75 1.85 -1.54
N ARG A 28 -15.56 1.05 -2.21
CA ARG A 28 -17.00 0.96 -1.95
C ARG A 28 -17.28 -0.30 -1.14
N THR A 29 -17.86 -0.12 0.04
CA THR A 29 -18.31 -1.23 0.89
C THR A 29 -19.47 -1.99 0.24
N SER A 30 -19.71 -3.24 0.65
CA SER A 30 -20.84 -4.04 0.16
C SER A 30 -22.22 -3.39 0.40
N ASN A 31 -22.30 -2.45 1.35
CA ASN A 31 -23.50 -1.67 1.66
C ASN A 31 -23.70 -0.46 0.73
N GLY A 32 -22.85 -0.28 -0.29
CA GLY A 32 -22.90 0.82 -1.25
C GLY A 32 -22.26 2.13 -0.76
N GLY A 33 -21.81 2.19 0.49
CA GLY A 33 -21.11 3.34 1.05
C GLY A 33 -19.67 3.42 0.58
N GLU A 34 -19.23 4.62 0.17
CA GLU A 34 -17.85 4.89 -0.23
C GLU A 34 -17.02 5.27 1.01
N GLN A 35 -15.87 4.62 1.18
CA GLN A 35 -14.98 4.82 2.31
C GLN A 35 -13.54 4.97 1.83
N THR A 36 -12.81 5.86 2.49
CA THR A 36 -11.38 6.05 2.26
C THR A 36 -10.59 5.33 3.35
N GLY A 37 -9.57 4.57 2.96
CA GLY A 37 -8.74 3.83 3.90
C GLY A 37 -7.50 3.25 3.26
N THR A 38 -6.91 2.27 3.92
CA THR A 38 -5.78 1.51 3.40
C THR A 38 -6.24 0.24 2.67
N VAL A 39 -5.31 -0.50 2.08
CA VAL A 39 -5.60 -1.79 1.45
C VAL A 39 -6.15 -2.80 2.45
N ASP A 40 -5.66 -2.77 3.70
CA ASP A 40 -6.17 -3.62 4.77
C ASP A 40 -7.66 -3.35 5.05
N ASP A 41 -8.06 -2.07 5.06
CA ASP A 41 -9.46 -1.68 5.26
C ASP A 41 -10.35 -2.15 4.10
N LEU A 42 -9.87 -2.06 2.85
CA LEU A 42 -10.57 -2.59 1.67
C LEU A 42 -10.82 -4.10 1.81
N ILE A 43 -9.78 -4.86 2.15
CA ILE A 43 -9.85 -6.32 2.30
C ILE A 43 -10.78 -6.69 3.47
N ALA A 44 -10.66 -6.01 4.61
CA ALA A 44 -11.49 -6.24 5.79
C ALA A 44 -12.97 -5.92 5.54
N ALA A 45 -13.25 -4.83 4.83
CA ALA A 45 -14.61 -4.43 4.46
C ALA A 45 -15.19 -5.27 3.31
N LYS A 46 -14.39 -6.16 2.71
CA LYS A 46 -14.70 -6.85 1.45
C LYS A 46 -15.29 -5.90 0.41
N GLY A 47 -14.70 -4.71 0.35
CA GLY A 47 -15.16 -3.65 -0.52
C GLY A 47 -14.66 -3.84 -1.94
N THR A 48 -15.23 -3.11 -2.87
CA THR A 48 -14.72 -3.02 -4.25
C THR A 48 -13.79 -1.82 -4.34
N PHE A 49 -12.60 -2.03 -4.89
CA PHE A 49 -11.66 -0.96 -5.13
C PHE A 49 -12.24 0.05 -6.15
N VAL A 50 -12.14 1.35 -5.84
CA VAL A 50 -12.63 2.42 -6.75
C VAL A 50 -11.47 3.17 -7.36
N ARG A 51 -10.58 3.76 -6.53
CA ARG A 51 -9.40 4.50 -7.02
C ARG A 51 -8.36 4.72 -5.93
N VAL A 52 -7.12 4.97 -6.35
CA VAL A 52 -6.07 5.49 -5.48
C VAL A 52 -6.25 7.00 -5.28
N LEU A 53 -6.14 7.45 -4.03
CA LEU A 53 -6.16 8.88 -3.69
C LEU A 53 -4.75 9.43 -3.46
N CYS A 54 -3.87 8.67 -2.80
CA CYS A 54 -2.50 9.11 -2.50
C CYS A 54 -1.60 7.92 -2.17
N GLY A 55 -0.28 8.10 -2.29
CA GLY A 55 0.71 7.07 -2.00
C GLY A 55 1.34 6.47 -3.26
N ASN A 56 2.45 5.76 -3.06
CA ASN A 56 3.26 5.18 -4.13
C ASN A 56 3.87 3.83 -3.71
N SER A 57 3.28 3.19 -2.71
CA SER A 57 3.68 1.86 -2.26
C SER A 57 3.28 0.82 -3.30
N MET A 58 4.25 0.28 -4.03
CA MET A 58 3.99 -0.80 -5.00
C MET A 58 3.53 -2.09 -4.31
N GLU A 59 3.97 -2.35 -3.07
CA GLU A 59 3.51 -3.51 -2.29
C GLU A 59 2.00 -3.43 -2.00
N ASP A 60 1.51 -2.24 -1.67
CA ASP A 60 0.08 -2.02 -1.46
C ASP A 60 -0.71 -2.16 -2.78
N LEU A 61 -0.13 -1.71 -3.91
CA LEU A 61 -0.76 -1.86 -5.22
C LEU A 61 -0.88 -3.32 -5.62
N ASP A 62 0.19 -4.10 -5.42
CA ASP A 62 0.22 -5.53 -5.71
C ASP A 62 -0.84 -6.27 -4.88
N ARG A 63 -1.01 -5.91 -3.60
CA ARG A 63 -2.07 -6.46 -2.74
C ARG A 63 -3.49 -6.13 -3.22
N ILE A 64 -3.73 -4.91 -3.71
CA ILE A 64 -5.04 -4.56 -4.30
C ILE A 64 -5.30 -5.41 -5.55
N LEU A 65 -4.28 -5.57 -6.40
CA LEU A 65 -4.39 -6.37 -7.62
C LEU A 65 -4.65 -7.84 -7.31
N GLN A 66 -3.96 -8.43 -6.35
CA GLN A 66 -4.23 -9.80 -5.88
C GLN A 66 -5.64 -9.95 -5.31
N TYR A 67 -6.17 -8.91 -4.66
CA TYR A 67 -7.51 -8.92 -4.07
C TYR A 67 -8.62 -8.82 -5.13
N GLU A 68 -8.51 -7.88 -6.06
CA GLU A 68 -9.51 -7.66 -7.13
C GLU A 68 -9.40 -8.72 -8.24
N ILE A 69 -8.20 -9.21 -8.51
CA ILE A 69 -7.90 -10.15 -9.57
C ILE A 69 -7.13 -11.34 -8.95
N PRO A 70 -7.83 -12.36 -8.43
CA PRO A 70 -7.18 -13.50 -7.78
C PRO A 70 -6.29 -14.33 -8.72
N GLU A 71 -6.40 -14.17 -10.03
CA GLU A 71 -5.55 -14.79 -11.05
C GLU A 71 -4.36 -13.89 -11.49
N TYR A 72 -4.14 -12.76 -10.82
CA TYR A 72 -3.07 -11.83 -11.19
C TYR A 72 -1.69 -12.39 -10.81
N PHE A 73 -1.06 -13.09 -11.74
CA PHE A 73 0.37 -13.34 -11.73
C PHE A 73 1.08 -12.15 -12.38
N CYS A 74 1.69 -11.29 -11.57
CA CYS A 74 2.61 -10.28 -12.07
C CYS A 74 3.90 -10.99 -12.53
N VAL A 75 3.93 -11.44 -13.78
CA VAL A 75 5.15 -11.94 -14.42
C VAL A 75 5.98 -10.70 -14.77
N ILE A 76 6.95 -10.37 -13.93
CA ILE A 76 7.96 -9.37 -14.26
C ILE A 76 8.97 -10.10 -15.18
N ASP A 77 8.84 -9.89 -16.49
CA ASP A 77 9.87 -10.21 -17.50
C ASP A 77 10.91 -9.06 -17.57
#